data_AF-A0A3D5WIK3-F1
#
_entry.id   AF-A0A3D5WIK3-F1
#
_cell.length_a   1.000
_cell.length_b   1.000
_cell.length_c   1.000
_cell.angle_alpha   90.00
_cell.angle_beta   90.00
_cell.angle_gamma   90.00
#
_symmetry.space_group_name_H-M   'P 1'
#
loop_
_entity.id
_entity.type
_entity.pdbx_description
1 polymer ?
#
loop_
_entity_poly.entity_id
_entity_poly.type
_entity_poly.pdbx_seq_one_letter_code
_entity_poly.pdbx_strand_id
1 'polypeptide(L)'
;HRTAEYGIAAHWKYKENQYGQDTSKSEEEKLSWLRRILEWQRDMSDNKEFLSLLKSDLDLFSDYVYCFTKDGDVKNLPAGSTPIDFAYAVHSAVGNRMVGARVNGNLVTIDYHIQNGDRVEIITSQNSRGPSRDWLSIVKSTQAKNKINQWFRTQFKEENILRGKELLTNYCKAQGIVLTDLVKPEYTQACMKKYGFRDWDSVLAALGHGGLKEGQV
;
A
#
# COMPACT_ATOMS: atom_id res chain seq x y z
N HIS A 1 -30.40 22.70 32.78
CA HIS A 1 -30.10 23.09 31.38
C HIS A 1 -28.59 23.11 31.18
N ARG A 2 -28.01 21.98 30.77
CA ARG A 2 -26.75 21.81 30.01
C ARG A 2 -26.45 20.30 29.87
N THR A 3 -27.49 19.58 29.49
CA THR A 3 -27.44 18.16 29.11
C THR A 3 -27.93 18.12 27.67
N ALA A 4 -27.10 18.58 26.73
CA ALA A 4 -27.46 18.60 25.30
C ALA A 4 -26.27 18.72 24.32
N GLU A 5 -25.01 18.41 24.69
CA GLU A 5 -23.87 18.68 23.78
C GLU A 5 -22.78 17.59 23.69
N TYR A 6 -23.02 16.36 24.17
CA TYR A 6 -22.07 15.26 24.00
C TYR A 6 -22.67 13.99 23.39
N GLY A 7 -23.66 14.14 22.52
CA GLY A 7 -24.34 13.02 21.85
C GLY A 7 -23.53 12.31 20.74
N ILE A 8 -22.38 12.83 20.33
CA ILE A 8 -21.62 12.28 19.18
C ILE A 8 -20.17 11.88 19.57
N ALA A 9 -19.56 12.48 20.59
CA ALA A 9 -18.18 12.21 20.99
C ALA A 9 -18.00 10.99 21.92
N ALA A 10 -19.04 10.59 22.65
CA ALA A 10 -18.94 9.47 23.60
C ALA A 10 -18.88 8.10 22.92
N HIS A 11 -19.36 7.99 21.68
CA HIS A 11 -19.49 6.71 21.00
C HIS A 11 -18.27 6.31 20.15
N TRP A 12 -17.29 7.21 19.97
CA TRP A 12 -16.05 6.91 19.21
C TRP A 12 -14.96 6.30 20.10
N LYS A 13 -14.85 6.77 21.35
CA LYS A 13 -13.82 6.32 22.31
C LYS A 13 -13.95 4.84 22.73
N TYR A 14 -15.14 4.23 22.55
CA TYR A 14 -15.37 2.84 22.97
C TYR A 14 -15.14 1.80 21.86
N LYS A 15 -15.04 2.20 20.58
CA LYS A 15 -14.73 1.27 19.48
C LYS A 15 -13.23 1.12 19.17
N GLU A 16 -12.40 2.01 19.70
CA GLU A 16 -10.97 2.06 19.38
C GLU A 16 -10.09 1.24 20.34
N ASN A 17 -10.65 0.74 21.45
CA ASN A 17 -9.89 -0.10 22.39
C ASN A 17 -9.80 -1.59 21.98
N GLN A 18 -10.25 -1.97 20.77
CA GLN A 18 -10.16 -3.36 20.28
C GLN A 18 -9.01 -3.64 19.32
N TYR A 19 -8.27 -2.62 18.87
CA TYR A 19 -7.06 -2.82 18.08
C TYR A 19 -5.92 -2.03 18.69
N GLY A 20 -5.19 -2.68 19.58
CA GLY A 20 -3.98 -2.13 20.20
C GLY A 20 -2.94 -1.76 19.14
N GLN A 21 -2.86 -0.48 18.82
CA GLN A 21 -1.69 0.15 18.25
C GLN A 21 -1.60 1.59 18.76
N ASP A 22 -0.37 2.01 19.03
CA ASP A 22 0.05 3.20 19.79
C ASP A 22 -0.24 4.53 19.03
N THR A 23 -1.49 4.81 18.65
CA THR A 23 -1.92 6.07 17.98
C THR A 23 -2.11 7.24 18.96
N SER A 24 -2.25 6.96 20.25
CA SER A 24 -2.53 7.97 21.30
C SER A 24 -1.39 8.98 21.47
N LYS A 25 -0.13 8.56 21.33
CA LYS A 25 1.03 9.47 21.46
C LYS A 25 1.08 10.53 20.37
N SER A 26 0.79 10.15 19.12
CA SER A 26 0.80 11.09 17.99
C SER A 26 -0.30 12.15 18.12
N GLU A 27 -1.44 11.81 18.73
CA GLU A 27 -2.54 12.76 18.97
C GLU A 27 -2.26 13.69 20.15
N GLU A 28 -1.66 13.18 21.22
CA GLU A 28 -1.23 13.97 22.39
C GLU A 28 -0.16 14.99 21.98
N GLU A 29 0.80 14.59 21.14
CA GLU A 29 1.82 15.47 20.56
C GLU A 29 1.20 16.57 19.70
N LYS A 30 0.23 16.24 18.84
CA LYS A 30 -0.53 17.21 18.02
C LYS A 30 -1.29 18.24 18.88
N LEU A 31 -1.91 17.79 19.97
CA LEU A 31 -2.65 18.68 20.88
C LEU A 31 -1.71 19.58 21.70
N SER A 32 -0.54 19.09 22.10
CA SER A 32 0.47 19.88 22.80
C SER A 32 1.04 21.00 21.91
N TRP A 33 1.21 20.72 20.62
CA TRP A 33 1.69 21.67 19.63
C TRP A 33 0.67 22.79 19.33
N LEU A 34 -0.62 22.44 19.18
CA LEU A 34 -1.69 23.43 19.00
C LEU A 34 -1.81 24.40 20.18
N ARG A 35 -1.61 23.93 21.41
CA ARG A 35 -1.59 24.78 22.61
C ARG A 35 -0.43 25.79 22.56
N ARG A 36 0.74 25.37 22.08
CA ARG A 36 1.92 26.25 21.97
C ARG A 36 1.73 27.34 20.92
N ILE A 37 1.04 27.03 19.82
CA ILE A 37 0.67 28.01 18.78
C ILE A 37 -0.35 29.03 19.32
N LEU A 38 -1.34 28.58 20.08
CA LEU A 38 -2.34 29.48 20.69
C LEU A 38 -1.74 30.40 21.75
N GLU A 39 -0.74 29.93 22.49
CA GLU A 39 0.03 30.76 23.43
C GLU A 39 0.85 31.82 22.69
N TRP A 40 1.49 31.48 21.56
CA TRP A 40 2.31 32.43 20.78
C TRP A 40 1.50 33.46 19.98
N GLN A 41 0.27 33.14 19.57
CA GLN A 41 -0.64 34.11 18.92
C GLN A 41 -0.96 35.31 19.83
N ARG A 42 -0.81 35.17 21.15
CA ARG A 42 -1.05 36.27 22.08
C ARG A 42 0.06 37.33 22.07
N ASP A 43 1.26 37.01 21.56
CA ASP A 43 2.47 37.81 21.82
C ASP A 43 3.06 38.56 20.61
N MET A 44 2.57 38.42 19.37
CA MET A 44 3.13 39.13 18.20
C MET A 44 2.09 39.76 17.28
N SER A 45 2.34 41.01 16.89
CA SER A 45 1.42 41.93 16.20
C SER A 45 1.60 42.03 14.68
N ASP A 46 2.43 41.19 14.05
CA ASP A 46 2.67 41.25 12.60
C ASP A 46 2.27 39.97 11.86
N ASN A 47 1.19 40.06 11.09
CA ASN A 47 0.39 38.90 10.65
C ASN A 47 0.86 38.30 9.31
N LYS A 48 1.81 38.96 8.59
CA LYS A 48 2.21 38.56 7.22
C LYS A 48 3.43 37.64 7.17
N GLU A 49 4.50 37.91 7.92
CA GLU A 49 5.65 37.00 8.03
C GLU A 49 5.26 35.70 8.75
N PHE A 50 4.38 35.79 9.75
CA PHE A 50 3.81 34.66 10.48
C PHE A 50 3.06 33.66 9.58
N LEU A 51 2.22 34.14 8.66
CA LEU A 51 1.52 33.28 7.70
C LEU A 51 2.48 32.61 6.70
N SER A 52 3.61 33.25 6.38
CA SER A 52 4.62 32.66 5.49
C SER A 52 5.44 31.56 6.18
N LEU A 53 5.78 31.75 7.46
CA LEU A 53 6.49 30.77 8.30
C LEU A 53 5.59 29.59 8.68
N LEU A 54 4.31 29.84 8.97
CA LEU A 54 3.32 28.77 9.15
C LEU A 54 3.12 27.98 7.87
N LYS A 55 3.15 28.61 6.69
CA LYS A 55 2.99 27.90 5.42
C LYS A 55 4.18 26.98 5.12
N SER A 56 5.41 27.40 5.47
CA SER A 56 6.60 26.55 5.33
C SER A 56 6.65 25.41 6.34
N ASP A 57 6.19 25.65 7.58
CA ASP A 57 6.15 24.60 8.61
C ASP A 57 4.93 23.67 8.45
N LEU A 58 3.84 24.11 7.79
CA LEU A 58 2.69 23.29 7.42
C LEU A 58 3.01 22.35 6.24
N ASP A 59 3.93 22.73 5.36
CA ASP A 59 4.51 21.86 4.33
C ASP A 59 5.33 20.70 4.94
N LEU A 60 5.67 20.78 6.23
CA LEU A 60 6.30 19.69 6.98
C LEU A 60 5.26 18.67 7.51
N PHE A 61 3.96 18.97 7.41
CA PHE A 61 2.84 18.10 7.81
C PHE A 61 1.90 17.79 6.63
N SER A 62 2.36 18.00 5.39
CA SER A 62 1.61 17.77 4.15
C SER A 62 1.59 16.30 3.71
N ASP A 63 1.64 15.35 4.63
CA ASP A 63 1.91 13.94 4.30
C ASP A 63 0.76 13.22 3.62
N TYR A 64 -0.46 13.80 3.63
CA TYR A 64 -1.66 13.16 3.13
C TYR A 64 -2.54 14.09 2.29
N VAL A 65 -3.18 13.49 1.28
CA VAL A 65 -4.24 14.10 0.46
C VAL A 65 -5.57 13.40 0.71
N TYR A 66 -6.64 14.19 0.72
CA TYR A 66 -8.02 13.76 0.94
C TYR A 66 -8.81 13.92 -0.34
N CYS A 67 -9.32 12.82 -0.87
CA CYS A 67 -10.08 12.77 -2.11
C CYS A 67 -11.38 12.00 -1.93
N PHE A 68 -12.35 12.26 -2.80
CA PHE A 68 -13.68 11.68 -2.76
C PHE A 68 -13.86 10.59 -3.80
N THR A 69 -14.57 9.52 -3.45
CA THR A 69 -15.11 8.58 -4.44
C THR A 69 -16.27 9.21 -5.20
N LYS A 70 -16.67 8.59 -6.31
CA LYS A 70 -17.89 8.97 -7.04
C LYS A 70 -19.14 9.00 -6.15
N ASP A 71 -19.17 8.13 -5.13
CA ASP A 71 -20.30 7.93 -4.21
C ASP A 71 -20.24 8.89 -3.01
N GLY A 72 -19.18 9.71 -2.91
CA GLY A 72 -19.01 10.74 -1.88
C GLY A 72 -18.19 10.31 -0.66
N ASP A 73 -17.68 9.08 -0.63
CA ASP A 73 -16.82 8.61 0.47
C ASP A 73 -15.45 9.30 0.43
N VAL A 74 -14.93 9.65 1.60
CA VAL A 74 -13.59 10.24 1.74
C VAL A 74 -12.53 9.15 1.83
N LYS A 75 -11.45 9.29 1.07
CA LYS A 75 -10.22 8.49 1.17
C LYS A 75 -9.04 9.40 1.47
N ASN A 76 -8.20 8.97 2.40
CA ASN A 76 -6.90 9.57 2.68
C ASN A 76 -5.79 8.74 2.02
N LEU A 77 -4.88 9.41 1.32
CA LEU A 77 -3.73 8.81 0.65
C LEU A 77 -2.48 9.62 0.96
N PRO A 78 -1.27 9.03 0.89
CA PRO A 78 -0.04 9.81 1.00
C PRO A 78 0.01 10.93 -0.05
N ALA A 79 0.60 12.08 0.29
CA ALA A 79 0.75 13.16 -0.66
C ALA A 79 1.56 12.74 -1.89
N GLY A 80 1.12 13.25 -3.05
CA GLY A 80 1.63 12.83 -4.35
C GLY A 80 1.14 11.46 -4.81
N SER A 81 0.16 10.85 -4.14
CA SER A 81 -0.50 9.65 -4.62
C SER A 81 -1.17 9.85 -5.98
N THR A 82 -1.20 8.78 -6.74
CA THR A 82 -1.73 8.75 -8.10
C THR A 82 -3.10 8.06 -8.17
N PRO A 83 -3.85 8.18 -9.27
CA PRO A 83 -5.07 7.41 -9.49
C PRO A 83 -4.90 5.90 -9.28
N ILE A 84 -3.71 5.35 -9.56
CA ILE A 84 -3.40 3.94 -9.32
C ILE A 84 -3.42 3.65 -7.81
N ASP A 85 -2.79 4.51 -7.00
CA ASP A 85 -2.81 4.38 -5.54
C ASP A 85 -4.24 4.43 -5.00
N PHE A 86 -5.06 5.35 -5.50
CA PHE A 86 -6.48 5.44 -5.16
C PHE A 86 -7.25 4.17 -5.53
N ALA A 87 -7.05 3.64 -6.73
CA ALA A 87 -7.71 2.41 -7.17
C ALA A 87 -7.43 1.22 -6.24
N TYR A 88 -6.16 1.06 -5.81
CA TYR A 88 -5.76 0.01 -4.87
C TYR A 88 -6.17 0.27 -3.41
N ALA A 89 -6.37 1.54 -3.03
CA ALA A 89 -6.94 1.93 -1.74
C ALA A 89 -8.46 1.65 -1.67
N VAL A 90 -9.17 1.79 -2.79
CA VAL A 90 -10.58 1.38 -2.90
C VAL A 90 -10.69 -0.14 -2.84
N HIS A 91 -10.07 -0.87 -3.77
CA HIS A 91 -10.05 -2.33 -3.74
C HIS A 91 -9.02 -2.91 -4.73
N SER A 92 -8.37 -4.02 -4.37
CA SER A 92 -7.38 -4.67 -5.25
C SER A 92 -7.96 -5.07 -6.62
N ALA A 93 -9.22 -5.52 -6.67
CA ALA A 93 -9.89 -5.87 -7.92
C ALA A 93 -10.17 -4.65 -8.83
N VAL A 94 -10.37 -3.47 -8.24
CA VAL A 94 -10.53 -2.21 -8.99
C VAL A 94 -9.18 -1.80 -9.57
N GLY A 95 -8.12 -1.77 -8.75
CA GLY A 95 -6.76 -1.52 -9.21
C GLY A 95 -6.30 -2.48 -10.32
N ASN A 96 -6.52 -3.78 -10.14
CA ASN A 96 -6.12 -4.79 -11.13
C ASN A 96 -6.89 -4.68 -12.46
N ARG A 97 -8.08 -4.08 -12.47
CA ARG A 97 -8.90 -3.92 -13.67
C ARG A 97 -8.90 -2.49 -14.22
N MET A 98 -8.13 -1.59 -13.61
CA MET A 98 -8.04 -0.20 -14.01
C MET A 98 -7.49 -0.09 -15.44
N VAL A 99 -8.12 0.76 -16.23
CA VAL A 99 -7.66 1.15 -17.58
C VAL A 99 -7.46 2.66 -17.72
N GLY A 100 -7.98 3.45 -16.78
CA GLY A 100 -7.82 4.90 -16.74
C GLY A 100 -8.52 5.50 -15.53
N ALA A 101 -8.50 6.83 -15.43
CA ALA A 101 -9.14 7.56 -14.35
C ALA A 101 -9.76 8.87 -14.84
N ARG A 102 -10.76 9.35 -14.10
CA ARG A 102 -11.26 10.72 -14.19
C ARG A 102 -11.09 11.42 -12.86
N VAL A 103 -10.80 12.71 -12.91
CA VAL A 103 -10.75 13.58 -11.75
C VAL A 103 -11.68 14.76 -12.03
N ASN A 104 -12.62 15.01 -11.13
CA ASN A 104 -13.63 16.07 -11.25
C ASN A 104 -14.40 16.01 -12.59
N GLY A 105 -14.67 14.78 -13.07
CA GLY A 105 -15.40 14.53 -14.32
C GLY A 105 -14.53 14.52 -15.59
N ASN A 106 -13.27 14.96 -15.53
CA ASN A 106 -12.38 15.02 -16.68
C ASN A 106 -11.41 13.83 -16.72
N LEU A 107 -11.11 13.31 -17.90
CA LEU A 107 -10.09 12.26 -18.08
C LEU A 107 -8.71 12.80 -17.72
N VAL A 108 -7.98 12.04 -16.91
CA VAL A 108 -6.60 12.36 -16.50
C VAL A 108 -5.66 11.21 -16.83
N THR A 109 -4.37 11.52 -16.89
CA THR A 109 -3.31 10.51 -17.00
C THR A 109 -3.18 9.74 -15.69
N ILE A 110 -2.63 8.52 -15.79
CA ILE A 110 -2.49 7.61 -14.63
C ILE A 110 -1.45 8.08 -13.60
N ASP A 111 -0.56 8.99 -13.98
CA ASP A 111 0.49 9.61 -13.18
C ASP A 111 0.10 11.00 -12.62
N TYR A 112 -1.15 11.43 -12.85
CA TYR A 112 -1.69 12.63 -12.21
C TYR A 112 -1.54 12.55 -10.68
N HIS A 113 -1.15 13.64 -10.04
CA HIS A 113 -1.00 13.69 -8.59
C HIS A 113 -2.31 14.21 -7.98
N ILE A 114 -2.96 13.36 -7.18
CA ILE A 114 -4.24 13.66 -6.55
C ILE A 114 -4.09 14.85 -5.59
N GLN A 115 -5.00 15.80 -5.68
CA GLN A 115 -5.05 16.99 -4.83
C GLN A 115 -6.17 16.89 -3.79
N ASN A 116 -6.08 17.71 -2.74
CA ASN A 116 -7.13 17.81 -1.74
C ASN A 116 -8.45 18.29 -2.37
N GLY A 117 -9.53 17.55 -2.10
CA GLY A 117 -10.87 17.87 -2.59
C GLY A 117 -11.22 17.22 -3.94
N ASP A 118 -10.28 16.55 -4.61
CA ASP A 118 -10.53 15.90 -5.89
C ASP A 118 -11.56 14.77 -5.76
N ARG A 119 -12.53 14.74 -6.69
CA ARG A 119 -13.40 13.58 -6.89
C ARG A 119 -12.79 12.66 -7.92
N VAL A 120 -12.34 11.48 -7.48
CA VAL A 120 -11.63 10.52 -8.32
C VAL A 120 -12.55 9.37 -8.70
N GLU A 121 -12.63 9.09 -10.00
CA GLU A 121 -13.35 7.96 -10.57
C GLU A 121 -12.38 7.04 -11.32
N ILE A 122 -12.37 5.75 -10.98
CA ILE A 122 -11.54 4.78 -11.67
C ILE A 122 -12.35 4.11 -12.76
N ILE A 123 -11.80 4.12 -13.98
CA ILE A 123 -12.37 3.42 -15.12
C ILE A 123 -11.79 2.01 -15.14
N THR A 124 -12.66 1.00 -15.02
CA THR A 124 -12.27 -0.42 -15.04
C THR A 124 -12.80 -1.14 -16.27
N SER A 125 -12.07 -2.15 -16.75
CA SER A 125 -12.52 -3.04 -17.83
C SER A 125 -12.41 -4.50 -17.43
N GLN A 126 -13.39 -5.32 -17.83
CA GLN A 126 -13.34 -6.77 -17.66
C GLN A 126 -12.28 -7.42 -18.56
N ASN A 127 -11.98 -6.79 -19.70
CA ASN A 127 -10.94 -7.25 -20.64
C ASN A 127 -9.55 -6.71 -20.29
N SER A 128 -9.39 -6.07 -19.12
CA SER A 128 -8.07 -5.61 -18.67
C SER A 128 -7.15 -6.81 -18.46
N ARG A 129 -5.94 -6.73 -19.01
CA ARG A 129 -4.89 -7.73 -18.82
C ARG A 129 -4.25 -7.69 -17.43
N GLY A 130 -4.61 -6.70 -16.61
CA GLY A 130 -4.00 -6.46 -15.31
C GLY A 130 -3.12 -5.22 -15.24
N PRO A 131 -2.46 -4.98 -14.10
CA PRO A 131 -1.50 -3.89 -13.92
C PRO A 131 -0.28 -4.06 -14.83
N SER A 132 0.31 -2.93 -15.26
CA SER A 132 1.63 -2.91 -15.91
C SER A 132 2.75 -2.88 -14.86
N ARG A 133 3.95 -3.38 -15.23
CA ARG A 133 5.15 -3.28 -14.38
C ARG A 133 5.59 -1.83 -14.20
N ASP A 134 5.34 -0.98 -15.20
CA ASP A 134 5.70 0.44 -15.17
C ASP A 134 4.99 1.18 -14.03
N TRP A 135 3.82 0.69 -13.62
CA TRP A 135 3.07 1.27 -12.50
C TRP A 135 3.88 1.27 -11.22
N LEU A 136 4.78 0.31 -10.99
CA LEU A 136 5.63 0.25 -9.80
C LEU A 136 6.54 1.48 -9.64
N SER A 137 6.87 2.15 -10.74
CA SER A 137 7.66 3.40 -10.74
C SER A 137 6.81 4.65 -10.49
N ILE A 138 5.51 4.57 -10.78
CA ILE A 138 4.55 5.68 -10.71
C ILE A 138 3.88 5.74 -9.34
N VAL A 139 3.48 4.58 -8.80
CA VAL A 139 2.76 4.50 -7.52
C VAL A 139 3.60 5.00 -6.36
N LYS A 140 2.99 5.78 -5.47
CA LYS A 140 3.63 6.23 -4.24
C LYS A 140 3.37 5.28 -3.07
N SER A 141 2.17 4.72 -2.97
CA SER A 141 1.77 3.91 -1.83
C SER A 141 2.47 2.55 -1.81
N THR A 142 3.13 2.25 -0.70
CA THR A 142 3.69 0.92 -0.43
C THR A 142 2.62 -0.17 -0.50
N GLN A 143 1.39 0.13 -0.10
CA GLN A 143 0.27 -0.82 -0.18
C GLN A 143 -0.06 -1.17 -1.64
N ALA A 144 -0.11 -0.17 -2.53
CA ALA A 144 -0.36 -0.39 -3.95
C ALA A 144 0.78 -1.20 -4.59
N LYS A 145 2.04 -0.83 -4.31
CA LYS A 145 3.22 -1.60 -4.76
C LYS A 145 3.15 -3.07 -4.35
N ASN A 146 2.81 -3.33 -3.10
CA ASN A 146 2.71 -4.69 -2.58
C ASN A 146 1.60 -5.49 -3.26
N LYS A 147 0.42 -4.89 -3.45
CA LYS A 147 -0.72 -5.53 -4.14
C LYS A 147 -0.42 -5.82 -5.61
N ILE A 148 0.24 -4.89 -6.32
CA ILE A 148 0.68 -5.08 -7.70
C ILE A 148 1.69 -6.23 -7.78
N ASN A 149 2.72 -6.22 -6.94
CA ASN A 149 3.71 -7.29 -6.88
C ASN A 149 3.08 -8.64 -6.54
N GLN A 150 2.13 -8.69 -5.60
CA GLN A 150 1.39 -9.90 -5.25
C GLN A 150 0.56 -10.41 -6.43
N TRP A 151 -0.07 -9.52 -7.20
CA TRP A 151 -0.80 -9.89 -8.40
C TRP A 151 0.13 -10.54 -9.42
N PHE A 152 1.30 -9.95 -9.70
CA PHE A 152 2.30 -10.53 -10.61
C PHE A 152 2.75 -11.93 -10.14
N ARG A 153 3.05 -12.09 -8.85
CA ARG A 153 3.42 -13.41 -8.30
C ARG A 153 2.34 -14.47 -8.51
N THR A 154 1.08 -14.07 -8.39
CA THR A 154 -0.07 -14.98 -8.56
C THR A 154 -0.34 -15.31 -10.03
N GLN A 155 -0.34 -14.31 -10.91
CA GLN A 155 -0.63 -14.53 -12.34
C GLN A 155 0.41 -15.41 -13.00
N PHE A 156 1.67 -15.17 -12.69
CA PHE A 156 2.78 -15.92 -13.25
C PHE A 156 3.11 -17.15 -12.39
N LYS A 157 2.22 -17.61 -11.50
CA LYS A 157 2.53 -18.72 -10.58
C LYS A 157 2.96 -19.96 -11.36
N GLU A 158 2.23 -20.36 -12.39
CA GLU A 158 2.57 -21.54 -13.21
C GLU A 158 3.91 -21.38 -13.95
N GLU A 159 4.15 -20.22 -14.56
CA GLU A 159 5.42 -19.91 -15.22
C GLU A 159 6.59 -19.88 -14.22
N ASN A 160 6.36 -19.32 -13.03
CA ASN A 160 7.34 -19.28 -11.94
C ASN A 160 7.62 -20.70 -11.41
N ILE A 161 6.64 -21.60 -11.34
CA ILE A 161 6.86 -23.00 -10.97
C ILE A 161 7.78 -23.67 -11.99
N LEU A 162 7.49 -23.52 -13.29
CA LEU A 162 8.31 -24.08 -14.36
C LEU A 162 9.75 -23.54 -14.30
N ARG A 163 9.89 -22.22 -14.20
CA ARG A 163 11.19 -21.56 -14.07
C ARG A 163 11.94 -22.02 -12.81
N GLY A 164 11.26 -22.17 -11.68
CA GLY A 164 11.86 -22.67 -10.44
C GLY A 164 12.38 -24.11 -10.56
N LYS A 165 11.64 -24.98 -11.27
CA LYS A 165 12.09 -26.34 -11.59
C LYS A 165 13.36 -26.33 -12.44
N GLU A 166 13.41 -25.47 -13.47
CA GLU A 166 14.59 -25.32 -14.32
C GLU A 166 15.81 -24.82 -13.53
N LEU A 167 15.63 -23.79 -12.71
CA LEU A 167 16.69 -23.22 -11.88
C LEU A 167 17.27 -24.26 -10.92
N LEU A 168 16.41 -25.00 -10.21
CA LEU A 168 16.84 -26.06 -9.30
C LEU A 168 17.57 -27.18 -10.06
N THR A 169 17.06 -27.57 -11.22
CA THR A 169 17.69 -28.60 -12.07
C THR A 169 19.09 -28.17 -12.52
N ASN A 170 19.24 -26.92 -12.97
CA ASN A 170 20.51 -26.38 -13.43
C ASN A 170 21.51 -26.24 -12.27
N TYR A 171 21.05 -25.80 -11.09
CA TYR A 171 21.89 -25.71 -9.90
C TYR A 171 22.39 -27.09 -9.46
N CYS A 172 21.51 -28.10 -9.39
CA CYS A 172 21.88 -29.48 -9.07
C CYS A 172 22.92 -30.03 -10.06
N LYS A 173 22.72 -29.82 -11.37
CA LYS A 173 23.70 -30.22 -12.40
C LYS A 173 25.07 -29.57 -12.19
N ALA A 174 25.09 -28.28 -11.88
CA ALA A 174 26.33 -27.54 -11.64
C ALA A 174 27.10 -28.04 -10.39
N GLN A 175 26.37 -28.50 -9.36
CA GLN A 175 26.94 -29.02 -8.12
C GLN A 175 27.17 -30.54 -8.14
N GLY A 176 26.86 -31.23 -9.24
CA GLY A 176 26.98 -32.69 -9.34
C GLY A 176 25.96 -33.46 -8.49
N ILE A 177 24.85 -32.81 -8.10
CA ILE A 177 23.79 -33.40 -7.29
C ILE A 177 22.72 -34.02 -8.20
N VAL A 178 22.28 -35.24 -7.89
CA VAL A 178 21.17 -35.88 -8.60
C VAL A 178 19.85 -35.32 -8.08
N LEU A 179 19.09 -34.65 -8.95
CA LEU A 179 17.83 -34.00 -8.59
C LEU A 179 16.83 -34.98 -7.94
N THR A 180 16.79 -36.23 -8.40
CA THR A 180 15.91 -37.28 -7.87
C THR A 180 16.13 -37.55 -6.38
N ASP A 181 17.36 -37.38 -5.89
CA ASP A 181 17.67 -37.56 -4.47
C ASP A 181 17.17 -36.38 -3.63
N LEU A 182 17.12 -35.18 -4.21
CA LEU A 182 16.66 -33.96 -3.54
C LEU A 182 15.13 -33.85 -3.48
N VAL A 183 14.43 -34.41 -4.46
CA VAL A 183 12.95 -34.36 -4.56
C VAL A 183 12.27 -35.42 -3.67
N LYS A 184 13.02 -36.12 -2.83
CA LYS A 184 12.44 -37.06 -1.84
C LYS A 184 11.52 -36.30 -0.86
N PRO A 185 10.41 -36.93 -0.41
CA PRO A 185 9.46 -36.31 0.51
C PRO A 185 10.12 -35.77 1.78
N GLU A 186 11.17 -36.44 2.27
CA GLU A 186 11.90 -36.05 3.48
C GLU A 186 12.53 -34.65 3.37
N TYR A 187 13.26 -34.37 2.28
CA TYR A 187 13.94 -33.10 2.06
C TYR A 187 12.97 -31.99 1.65
N THR A 188 12.01 -32.30 0.78
CA THR A 188 10.98 -31.34 0.34
C THR A 188 10.12 -30.88 1.51
N GLN A 189 9.68 -31.78 2.40
CA GLN A 189 8.95 -31.42 3.62
C GLN A 189 9.79 -30.62 4.61
N ALA A 190 11.07 -30.96 4.78
CA ALA A 190 11.98 -30.19 5.63
C ALA A 190 12.12 -28.74 5.14
N CYS A 191 12.30 -28.55 3.83
CA CYS A 191 12.35 -27.22 3.21
C CYS A 191 11.02 -26.46 3.35
N MET A 192 9.90 -27.13 3.06
CA MET A 192 8.56 -26.55 3.22
C MET A 192 8.31 -26.07 4.66
N LYS A 193 8.68 -26.89 5.66
CA LYS A 193 8.54 -26.54 7.07
C LYS A 193 9.47 -25.40 7.48
N LYS A 194 10.71 -25.39 6.99
CA LYS A 194 11.71 -24.36 7.29
C LYS A 194 11.25 -22.96 6.85
N TYR A 195 10.66 -22.86 5.67
CA TYR A 195 10.23 -21.58 5.09
C TYR A 195 8.72 -21.32 5.16
N GLY A 196 7.95 -22.23 5.77
CA GLY A 196 6.51 -22.07 6.00
C GLY A 196 5.62 -22.20 4.76
N PHE A 197 6.06 -22.96 3.75
CA PHE A 197 5.25 -23.22 2.55
C PHE A 197 4.27 -24.38 2.75
N ARG A 198 3.10 -24.29 2.11
CA ARG A 198 2.03 -25.32 2.20
C ARG A 198 2.21 -26.47 1.22
N ASP A 199 2.89 -26.21 0.11
CA ASP A 199 3.08 -27.14 -0.99
C ASP A 199 4.44 -26.90 -1.67
N TRP A 200 4.98 -27.93 -2.33
CA TRP A 200 6.27 -27.86 -3.02
C TRP A 200 6.23 -26.92 -4.22
N ASP A 201 5.09 -26.82 -4.92
CA ASP A 201 4.93 -25.90 -6.03
C ASP A 201 5.06 -24.44 -5.58
N SER A 202 4.62 -24.09 -4.37
CA SER A 202 4.85 -22.77 -3.78
C SER A 202 6.33 -22.49 -3.49
N VAL A 203 7.12 -23.51 -3.15
CA VAL A 203 8.59 -23.39 -3.01
C VAL A 203 9.22 -23.15 -4.38
N LEU A 204 8.82 -23.92 -5.40
CA LEU A 204 9.29 -23.77 -6.77
C LEU A 204 8.89 -22.41 -7.38
N ALA A 205 7.66 -21.96 -7.14
CA ALA A 205 7.22 -20.63 -7.54
C ALA A 205 8.09 -19.54 -6.89
N ALA A 206 8.42 -19.71 -5.59
CA ALA A 206 9.29 -18.79 -4.86
C ALA A 206 10.72 -18.76 -5.44
N LEU A 207 11.26 -19.90 -5.88
CA LEU A 207 12.52 -19.95 -6.63
C LEU A 207 12.40 -19.21 -7.97
N GLY A 208 11.36 -19.49 -8.75
CA GLY A 208 11.18 -18.90 -10.08
C GLY A 208 11.04 -17.38 -10.08
N HIS A 209 10.35 -16.81 -9.09
CA HIS A 209 10.23 -15.35 -8.94
C HIS A 209 11.35 -14.72 -8.08
N GLY A 210 12.35 -15.49 -7.67
CA GLY A 210 13.52 -15.03 -6.91
C GLY A 210 13.27 -14.69 -5.43
N GLY A 211 12.18 -15.19 -4.84
CA GLY A 211 11.92 -15.11 -3.40
C GLY A 211 12.77 -16.08 -2.57
N LEU A 212 13.25 -17.17 -3.19
CA LEU A 212 14.27 -18.07 -2.66
C LEU A 212 15.42 -18.20 -3.65
N LYS A 213 16.61 -18.52 -3.14
CA LYS A 213 17.75 -18.94 -3.96
C LYS A 213 17.85 -20.45 -3.98
N GLU A 214 18.39 -20.98 -5.07
CA GLU A 214 18.57 -22.41 -5.30
C GLU A 214 19.44 -23.04 -4.21
N GLY A 215 20.49 -22.35 -3.76
CA GLY A 215 21.34 -22.83 -2.66
C GLY A 215 20.71 -22.76 -1.25
N GLN A 216 19.54 -22.13 -1.11
CA GLN A 216 18.81 -22.10 0.17
C GLN A 216 17.85 -23.28 0.33
N VAL A 217 17.54 -23.95 -0.79
CA VAL A 217 16.65 -25.10 -0.91
C VAL A 217 17.48 -26.37 -0.97
#